data_AF-A0A956AAM9-F1
#
_entry.id   AF-A0A956AAM9-F1
#
_cell.length_a   1.000
_cell.length_b   1.000
_cell.length_c   1.000
_cell.angle_alpha   90.00
_cell.angle_beta   90.00
_cell.angle_gamma   90.00
#
_symmetry.space_group_name_H-M   'P 1'
#
loop_
_entity.id
_entity.type
_entity.pdbx_description
1 polymer ?
#
loop_
_entity_poly.entity_id
_entity_poly.type
_entity_poly.pdbx_seq_one_letter_code
_entity_poly.pdbx_strand_id
1 'polypeptide(L)'
;MRKILALIVAAACLSAASAAFADSLVVEGNHKAIRRACNGSTTITILGNHNVLTLTGDCALVQVDGNHNVVKIEGVKRLNVRGNHNMVNWKRGVGGQKALVSNLGTANKVTHTP
;
A
#
# COMPACT_ATOMS: atom_id res chain seq x y z
N MET A 1 -50.90 40.33 9.34
CA MET A 1 -49.86 39.54 8.65
C MET A 1 -48.73 39.24 9.64
N ARG A 2 -48.53 37.98 10.02
CA ARG A 2 -47.29 37.44 10.60
C ARG A 2 -47.32 35.92 10.37
N LYS A 3 -46.46 35.47 9.46
CA LYS A 3 -46.30 34.08 9.00
C LYS A 3 -45.51 33.31 10.06
N ILE A 4 -45.94 32.11 10.45
CA ILE A 4 -45.04 31.12 11.07
C ILE A 4 -45.33 29.78 10.40
N LEU A 5 -44.55 29.49 9.35
CA LEU A 5 -44.41 28.15 8.78
C LEU A 5 -43.40 27.41 9.67
N ALA A 6 -43.85 26.41 10.42
CA ALA A 6 -42.96 25.45 11.06
C ALA A 6 -42.64 24.36 10.04
N LEU A 7 -41.50 24.50 9.35
CA LEU A 7 -40.97 23.46 8.48
C LEU A 7 -40.01 22.60 9.31
N ILE A 8 -40.48 21.43 9.75
CA ILE A 8 -39.63 20.41 10.36
C ILE A 8 -38.84 19.74 9.22
N VAL A 9 -37.56 20.09 9.09
CA VAL A 9 -36.64 19.38 8.19
C VAL A 9 -36.10 18.18 8.95
N ALA A 10 -36.59 16.99 8.60
CA ALA A 10 -35.98 15.73 9.02
C ALA A 10 -34.61 15.61 8.34
N ALA A 11 -33.53 15.80 9.10
CA ALA A 11 -32.17 15.53 8.66
C ALA A 11 -31.95 14.02 8.60
N ALA A 12 -32.30 13.39 7.48
CA ALA A 12 -31.88 12.03 7.17
C ALA A 12 -30.35 12.06 6.97
N CYS A 13 -29.64 11.52 7.96
CA CYS A 13 -28.19 11.38 7.93
C CYS A 13 -27.82 10.42 6.78
N LEU A 14 -27.45 10.97 5.62
CA LEU A 14 -26.88 10.22 4.50
C LEU A 14 -25.49 9.74 4.93
N SER A 15 -25.43 8.55 5.54
CA SER A 15 -24.18 7.85 5.80
C SER A 15 -23.59 7.44 4.46
N ALA A 16 -22.70 8.27 3.93
CA ALA A 16 -21.85 7.90 2.81
C ALA A 16 -20.88 6.80 3.28
N ALA A 17 -21.30 5.54 3.15
CA ALA A 17 -20.38 4.41 3.22
C ALA A 17 -19.39 4.57 2.08
N SER A 18 -18.18 5.05 2.37
CA SER A 18 -17.10 5.09 1.40
C SER A 18 -16.80 3.64 1.00
N ALA A 19 -17.27 3.23 -0.17
CA ALA A 19 -16.83 1.98 -0.78
C ALA A 19 -15.31 2.10 -0.98
N ALA A 20 -14.54 1.36 -0.18
CA ALA A 20 -13.11 1.26 -0.34
C ALA A 20 -12.85 0.51 -1.65
N PHE A 21 -12.73 1.23 -2.76
CA PHE A 21 -12.18 0.68 -3.98
C PHE A 21 -10.78 0.15 -3.66
N ALA A 22 -10.51 -1.08 -4.10
CA ALA A 22 -9.18 -1.68 -3.96
C ALA A 22 -8.18 -0.81 -4.74
N ASP A 23 -7.39 -0.03 -4.01
CA ASP A 23 -6.34 0.80 -4.60
C ASP A 23 -5.19 -0.12 -5.03
N SER A 24 -4.90 -0.17 -6.33
CA SER A 24 -3.89 -1.07 -6.89
C SER A 24 -2.95 -0.31 -7.81
N LEU A 25 -1.65 -0.52 -7.62
CA LEU A 25 -0.60 0.00 -8.48
C LEU A 25 0.23 -1.17 -9.04
N VAL A 26 0.36 -1.23 -10.36
CA VAL A 26 1.27 -2.14 -11.04
C VAL A 26 2.41 -1.33 -11.65
N VAL A 27 3.65 -1.76 -11.38
CA VAL A 27 4.87 -1.12 -11.89
C VAL A 27 5.54 -2.06 -12.89
N GLU A 28 5.26 -1.83 -14.18
CA GLU A 28 5.75 -2.70 -15.27
C GLU A 28 7.09 -2.22 -15.86
N GLY A 29 7.38 -0.92 -15.79
CA GLY A 29 8.61 -0.34 -16.35
C GLY A 29 9.86 -0.60 -15.52
N ASN A 30 11.02 -0.48 -16.17
CA ASN A 30 12.33 -0.57 -15.53
C ASN A 30 12.86 0.83 -15.17
N HIS A 31 13.79 0.88 -14.21
CA HIS A 31 14.57 2.08 -13.86
C HIS A 31 13.68 3.26 -13.44
N LYS A 32 12.52 2.98 -12.85
CA LYS A 32 11.59 3.98 -12.36
C LYS A 32 11.91 4.34 -10.92
N ALA A 33 11.72 5.62 -10.59
CA ALA A 33 11.67 6.09 -9.22
C ALA A 33 10.22 6.46 -8.89
N ILE A 34 9.61 5.74 -7.96
CA ILE A 34 8.19 5.93 -7.60
C ILE A 34 8.07 6.19 -6.10
N ARG A 35 7.25 7.18 -5.75
CA ARG A 35 6.80 7.40 -4.38
C ARG A 35 5.29 7.29 -4.32
N ARG A 36 4.76 6.41 -3.46
CA ARG A 36 3.32 6.14 -3.35
C ARG A 36 2.90 6.06 -1.89
N ALA A 37 1.81 6.74 -1.55
CA ALA A 37 1.15 6.58 -0.27
C ALA A 37 0.16 5.41 -0.33
N CYS A 38 0.15 4.59 0.72
CA CYS A 38 -0.77 3.50 0.92
C CYS A 38 -1.80 3.86 2.01
N ASN A 39 -3.03 3.37 1.87
CA ASN A 39 -4.18 3.73 2.72
C ASN A 39 -4.77 2.55 3.53
N GLY A 40 -4.01 1.50 3.75
CA GLY A 40 -4.41 0.28 4.46
C GLY A 40 -5.00 -0.80 3.55
N SER A 41 -5.60 -0.42 2.41
CA SER A 41 -6.10 -1.35 1.38
C SER A 41 -5.25 -1.37 0.11
N THR A 42 -4.30 -0.43 -0.03
CA THR A 42 -3.43 -0.34 -1.21
C THR A 42 -2.61 -1.60 -1.43
N THR A 43 -2.64 -2.11 -2.67
CA THR A 43 -1.82 -3.22 -3.15
C THR A 43 -0.84 -2.75 -4.22
N ILE A 44 0.42 -3.17 -4.12
CA ILE A 44 1.48 -2.77 -5.04
C ILE A 44 2.13 -4.02 -5.64
N THR A 45 2.19 -4.09 -6.96
CA THR A 45 2.88 -5.16 -7.69
C THR A 45 4.00 -4.57 -8.54
N ILE A 46 5.22 -5.04 -8.36
CA ILE A 46 6.42 -4.57 -9.05
C ILE A 46 6.88 -5.67 -9.99
N LEU A 47 6.58 -5.51 -11.28
CA LEU A 47 6.95 -6.44 -12.35
C LEU A 47 8.28 -6.06 -13.01
N GLY A 48 8.59 -4.76 -13.09
CA GLY A 48 9.82 -4.27 -13.70
C GLY A 48 11.08 -4.42 -12.84
N ASN A 49 12.23 -4.10 -13.44
CA ASN A 49 13.56 -4.29 -12.87
C ASN A 49 14.26 -2.96 -12.53
N HIS A 50 15.20 -3.01 -11.57
CA HIS A 50 16.02 -1.87 -11.16
C HIS A 50 15.21 -0.62 -10.79
N ASN A 51 14.02 -0.80 -10.24
CA ASN A 51 13.18 0.28 -9.78
C ASN A 51 13.55 0.68 -8.35
N VAL A 52 13.30 1.95 -8.03
CA VAL A 52 13.45 2.50 -6.68
C VAL A 52 12.09 2.96 -6.20
N LEU A 53 11.53 2.30 -5.18
CA LEU A 53 10.21 2.60 -4.65
C LEU A 53 10.28 3.05 -3.19
N THR A 54 9.53 4.11 -2.89
CA THR A 54 9.26 4.56 -1.52
C THR A 54 7.76 4.52 -1.26
N LEU A 55 7.34 3.59 -0.41
CA LEU A 55 5.96 3.35 -0.02
C LEU A 55 5.74 3.86 1.41
N THR A 56 4.85 4.84 1.57
CA THR A 56 4.53 5.47 2.87
C THR A 56 3.14 5.06 3.34
N GLY A 57 2.88 5.12 4.65
CA GLY A 57 1.63 4.64 5.23
C GLY A 57 1.53 3.11 5.23
N ASP A 58 0.29 2.60 5.17
CA ASP A 58 0.00 1.17 5.40
C ASP A 58 -0.37 0.47 4.09
N CYS A 59 0.48 -0.40 3.57
CA CYS A 59 0.17 -1.19 2.37
C CYS A 59 -0.40 -2.57 2.76
N ALA A 60 -1.51 -2.96 2.12
CA ALA A 60 -2.11 -4.28 2.34
C ALA A 60 -1.22 -5.40 1.78
N LEU A 61 -0.71 -5.21 0.57
CA LEU A 61 0.15 -6.16 -0.12
C LEU A 61 1.23 -5.41 -0.89
N VAL A 62 2.47 -5.85 -0.75
CA VAL A 62 3.56 -5.50 -1.66
C VAL A 62 4.12 -6.78 -2.25
N GLN A 63 4.08 -6.86 -3.58
CA GLN A 63 4.57 -7.99 -4.37
C GLN A 63 5.72 -7.52 -5.26
N VAL A 64 6.89 -8.14 -5.12
CA VAL A 64 8.09 -7.82 -5.88
C VAL A 64 8.44 -9.03 -6.75
N ASP A 65 7.99 -9.02 -8.00
CA ASP A 65 8.24 -10.12 -8.95
C ASP A 65 9.43 -9.82 -9.87
N GLY A 66 9.75 -8.54 -10.11
CA GLY A 66 10.95 -8.12 -10.85
C GLY A 66 12.26 -8.26 -10.06
N ASN A 67 13.37 -7.87 -10.68
CA ASN A 67 14.73 -8.06 -10.17
C ASN A 67 15.45 -6.74 -9.86
N HIS A 68 16.44 -6.80 -8.96
CA HIS A 68 17.33 -5.68 -8.62
C HIS A 68 16.59 -4.40 -8.16
N ASN A 69 15.39 -4.53 -7.63
CA ASN A 69 14.61 -3.40 -7.14
C ASN A 69 15.05 -3.00 -5.73
N VAL A 70 14.97 -1.71 -5.43
CA VAL A 70 15.16 -1.15 -4.08
C VAL A 70 13.81 -0.63 -3.59
N VAL A 71 13.25 -1.27 -2.56
CA VAL A 71 11.90 -0.96 -2.07
C VAL A 71 11.96 -0.59 -0.60
N LYS A 72 11.57 0.63 -0.26
CA LYS A 72 11.41 1.12 1.11
C LYS A 72 9.93 1.18 1.45
N ILE A 73 9.54 0.54 2.55
CA ILE A 73 8.14 0.40 2.96
C ILE A 73 8.01 0.85 4.41
N GLU A 74 7.05 1.72 4.69
CA GLU A 74 6.75 2.12 6.06
C GLU A 74 5.95 1.02 6.78
N GLY A 75 4.69 0.82 6.40
CA GLY A 75 3.81 -0.20 6.95
C GLY A 75 3.43 -1.24 5.89
N VAL A 76 3.50 -2.53 6.22
CA VAL A 76 3.03 -3.60 5.31
C VAL A 76 2.36 -4.75 6.04
N LYS A 77 1.19 -5.18 5.55
CA LYS A 77 0.52 -6.38 6.08
C LYS A 77 1.11 -7.66 5.49
N ARG A 78 1.28 -7.72 4.17
CA ARG A 78 1.91 -8.84 3.46
C ARG A 78 2.97 -8.36 2.48
N LEU A 79 4.15 -8.95 2.55
CA LEU A 79 5.27 -8.68 1.66
C LEU A 79 5.71 -9.99 1.00
N ASN A 80 5.59 -10.08 -0.33
CA ASN A 80 6.05 -11.21 -1.11
C ASN A 80 7.17 -10.75 -2.05
N VAL A 81 8.35 -11.34 -1.92
CA VAL A 81 9.51 -11.07 -2.78
C VAL A 81 9.80 -12.33 -3.59
N ARG A 82 9.32 -12.38 -4.83
CA ARG A 82 9.45 -13.54 -5.72
C ARG A 82 10.58 -13.41 -6.73
N GLY A 83 10.87 -12.19 -7.18
CA GLY A 83 12.02 -11.93 -8.04
C GLY A 83 13.35 -12.05 -7.31
N ASN A 84 14.45 -11.72 -7.97
CA ASN A 84 15.81 -11.95 -7.48
C ASN A 84 16.60 -10.66 -7.25
N HIS A 85 17.61 -10.73 -6.39
CA HIS A 85 18.54 -9.62 -6.10
C HIS A 85 17.85 -8.31 -5.65
N ASN A 86 16.65 -8.40 -5.07
CA ASN A 86 15.92 -7.24 -4.58
C ASN A 86 16.40 -6.84 -3.18
N MET A 87 16.43 -5.53 -2.91
CA MET A 87 16.67 -4.97 -1.58
C MET A 87 15.36 -4.39 -1.06
N VAL A 88 14.76 -5.02 -0.07
CA VAL A 88 13.50 -4.57 0.53
C VAL A 88 13.71 -4.24 1.99
N ASN A 89 13.39 -3.01 2.37
CA ASN A 89 13.41 -2.58 3.76
C ASN A 89 12.01 -2.15 4.20
N TRP A 90 11.48 -2.76 5.26
CA TRP A 90 10.20 -2.39 5.84
C TRP A 90 10.34 -2.01 7.32
N LYS A 91 9.46 -1.14 7.84
CA LYS A 91 9.55 -0.65 9.23
C LYS A 91 8.61 -1.33 10.20
N ARG A 92 7.33 -1.47 9.83
CA ARG A 92 6.31 -2.04 10.73
C ARG A 92 5.25 -2.85 9.98
N GLY A 93 4.58 -3.72 10.71
CA GLY A 93 3.35 -4.33 10.21
C GLY A 93 2.14 -3.44 10.45
N VAL A 94 1.07 -3.69 9.70
CA VAL A 94 -0.18 -2.91 9.75
C VAL A 94 -1.02 -3.31 10.96
N GLY A 95 -1.65 -2.33 11.61
CA GLY A 95 -2.56 -2.56 12.73
C GLY A 95 -1.91 -3.14 14.00
N GLY A 96 -0.61 -2.88 14.21
CA GLY A 96 0.14 -3.42 15.37
C GLY A 96 0.50 -4.91 15.25
N GLN A 97 0.14 -5.56 14.14
CA GLN A 97 0.48 -6.95 13.88
C GLN A 97 1.85 -7.07 13.21
N LYS A 98 2.49 -8.24 13.30
CA LYS A 98 3.70 -8.53 12.53
C LYS A 98 3.34 -8.68 11.05
N ALA A 99 4.21 -8.16 10.17
CA ALA A 99 4.07 -8.34 8.74
C ALA A 99 4.26 -9.81 8.33
N LEU A 100 3.44 -10.29 7.40
CA LEU A 100 3.64 -11.60 6.77
C LEU A 100 4.64 -11.45 5.63
N VAL A 101 5.89 -11.81 5.88
CA VAL A 101 6.99 -11.68 4.91
C VAL A 101 7.33 -13.03 4.32
N SER A 102 7.36 -13.10 2.99
CA SER A 102 7.76 -14.27 2.22
C SER A 102 8.83 -13.87 1.21
N ASN A 103 10.02 -14.45 1.33
CA ASN A 103 11.12 -14.28 0.41
C ASN A 103 11.31 -15.59 -0.36
N LEU A 104 10.79 -15.62 -1.59
CA LEU A 104 10.68 -16.83 -2.42
C LEU A 104 11.71 -16.86 -3.55
N GLY A 105 12.29 -15.70 -3.90
CA GLY A 105 13.35 -15.61 -4.91
C GLY A 105 14.75 -15.78 -4.33
N THR A 106 15.75 -15.66 -5.20
CA THR A 106 17.17 -15.87 -4.89
C THR A 106 17.90 -14.54 -4.62
N ALA A 107 18.84 -14.56 -3.68
CA ALA A 107 19.74 -13.43 -3.38
C ALA A 107 19.04 -12.11 -3.02
N ASN A 108 17.80 -12.16 -2.53
CA ASN A 108 17.12 -10.98 -2.01
C ASN A 108 17.62 -10.63 -0.61
N LYS A 109 17.75 -9.34 -0.32
CA LYS A 109 17.99 -8.81 1.01
C LYS A 109 16.71 -8.16 1.54
N VAL A 110 15.99 -8.88 2.40
CA VAL A 110 14.78 -8.38 3.06
C VAL A 110 15.10 -8.05 4.51
N THR A 111 15.06 -6.76 4.85
CA THR A 111 15.43 -6.25 6.18
C THR A 111 14.24 -5.60 6.87
N HIS A 112 14.10 -5.84 8.16
CA HIS A 112 13.18 -5.14 9.05
C HIS A 112 13.96 -4.10 9.85
N THR A 113 13.71 -2.82 9.59
CA THR A 113 14.33 -1.70 10.32
C THR A 113 13.21 -0.80 10.88
N PRO A 114 12.82 -0.98 12.16
CA PRO A 114 11.72 -0.23 12.77
C PRO A 114 11.91 1.29 12.74
#